data_AF-A0A1I6CW03-F1
#
_entry.id   AF-A0A1I6CW03-F1
#
_cell.length_a   1.000
_cell.length_b   1.000
_cell.length_c   1.000
_cell.angle_alpha   90.00
_cell.angle_beta   90.00
_cell.angle_gamma   90.00
#
_symmetry.space_group_name_H-M   'P 1'
#
loop_
_entity.id
_entity.type
_entity.pdbx_description
1 polymer ?
#
loop_
_entity_poly.entity_id
_entity_poly.type
_entity_poly.pdbx_seq_one_letter_code
_entity_poly.pdbx_strand_id
1 'polypeptide(L)'
;MRSLETYRTKRDFDVTPEPRAELVEAGGARPSFVVQKHDARRLHFDFRLEWGGVLLSWAVTKGPSADPSQKRLAVRTEDHPVSYGAFEGTIPREQYGGGTVMLWDSGWWEPLHDPDEGVRQGKLHFRLHGARMQGGWALVRMRGKGRESRENWLLIKERDDFATRSTDGLIKTHRTSVTTGRAMRAIQRGDAAFPPAPHAKPLPRFRKLQLATLRDAPPEGEVWQHEAKFDGYRCLIAVGKGGVRLYSRNGKDWSDRFGALCAPAASLDCASALIDGEVIAGDGGRGRRLRGAAASAQRRGGADRLCVRPAGPRWRGSDGQTAVPAARGARSADAGPAAPRPPSAQPGA
;
A
#
# COMPACT_ATOMS: atom_id res chain seq x y z
N MET A 1 17.01 9.73 -20.31
CA MET A 1 16.30 8.56 -19.72
C MET A 1 17.13 8.08 -18.55
N ARG A 2 16.55 7.85 -17.37
CA ARG A 2 17.32 7.31 -16.22
C ARG A 2 17.70 5.86 -16.48
N SER A 3 18.86 5.43 -15.99
CA SER A 3 19.45 4.11 -16.29
C SER A 3 19.31 3.15 -15.12
N LEU A 4 18.94 1.89 -15.42
CA LEU A 4 18.95 0.76 -14.49
C LEU A 4 20.19 -0.13 -14.66
N GLU A 5 21.22 0.33 -15.38
CA GLU A 5 22.42 -0.46 -15.68
C GLU A 5 23.17 -0.87 -14.40
N THR A 6 23.43 0.07 -13.49
CA THR A 6 24.03 -0.24 -12.19
C THR A 6 23.17 -1.22 -11.38
N TYR A 7 21.84 -1.16 -11.51
CA TYR A 7 20.96 -2.12 -10.87
C TYR A 7 21.16 -3.51 -11.46
N ARG A 8 21.14 -3.64 -12.79
CA ARG A 8 21.35 -4.91 -13.51
C ARG A 8 22.71 -5.54 -13.19
N THR A 9 23.79 -4.77 -13.27
CA THR A 9 25.16 -5.28 -13.06
C THR A 9 25.42 -5.80 -11.65
N LYS A 10 24.67 -5.31 -10.66
CA LYS A 10 24.84 -5.71 -9.25
C LYS A 10 24.04 -6.96 -8.86
N ARG A 11 23.14 -7.48 -9.70
CA ARG A 11 22.23 -8.59 -9.36
C ARG A 11 22.48 -9.79 -10.26
N ASP A 12 22.40 -10.97 -9.65
CA ASP A 12 22.24 -12.22 -10.36
C ASP A 12 20.78 -12.69 -10.27
N PHE A 13 20.01 -12.48 -11.34
CA PHE A 13 18.58 -12.79 -11.41
C PHE A 13 18.26 -14.28 -11.52
N ASP A 14 19.26 -15.15 -11.63
CA ASP A 14 19.07 -16.60 -11.54
C ASP A 14 19.11 -17.07 -10.08
N VAL A 15 19.60 -16.21 -9.16
CA VAL A 15 19.73 -16.50 -7.73
C VAL A 15 18.81 -15.62 -6.88
N THR A 16 18.67 -14.33 -7.21
CA THR A 16 17.86 -13.40 -6.42
C THR A 16 16.37 -13.48 -6.77
N PRO A 17 15.45 -13.43 -5.79
CA PRO A 17 14.01 -13.32 -6.05
C PRO A 17 13.58 -11.89 -6.42
N GLU A 18 14.52 -10.95 -6.54
CA GLU A 18 14.24 -9.58 -6.95
C GLU A 18 13.72 -9.49 -8.40
N PRO A 19 12.84 -8.53 -8.71
CA PRO A 19 12.34 -8.36 -10.06
C PRO A 19 13.44 -7.90 -11.02
N ARG A 20 13.36 -8.38 -12.26
CA ARG A 20 14.25 -7.95 -13.34
C ARG A 20 14.08 -6.47 -13.65
N ALA A 21 15.16 -5.89 -14.17
CA ALA A 21 15.32 -4.47 -14.43
C ALA A 21 14.54 -4.00 -15.67
N GLU A 22 13.22 -3.94 -15.57
CA GLU A 22 12.36 -3.41 -16.62
C GLU A 22 12.06 -1.93 -16.35
N LEU A 23 12.39 -1.09 -17.34
CA LEU A 23 11.92 0.29 -17.35
C LEU A 23 10.43 0.26 -17.70
N VAL A 24 9.65 1.03 -16.97
CA VAL A 24 8.22 1.17 -17.23
C VAL A 24 7.95 2.65 -17.49
N GLU A 25 7.17 2.97 -18.54
CA GLU A 25 6.81 4.37 -18.87
C GLU A 25 6.28 5.10 -17.62
N ALA A 26 6.87 6.21 -17.19
CA ALA A 26 6.31 6.98 -16.08
C ALA A 26 4.87 7.37 -16.44
N GLY A 27 3.87 6.83 -15.75
CA GLY A 27 2.54 6.71 -16.32
C GLY A 27 1.44 6.68 -15.28
N GLY A 28 1.28 7.79 -14.57
CA GLY A 28 0.16 8.03 -13.65
C GLY A 28 0.15 9.49 -13.22
N ALA A 29 -1.03 10.03 -12.91
CA ALA A 29 -1.17 11.40 -12.39
C ALA A 29 -0.50 11.62 -11.01
N ARG A 30 -0.05 10.53 -10.37
CA ARG A 30 0.54 10.51 -9.02
C ARG A 30 1.67 9.48 -8.97
N PRO A 31 2.94 9.89 -8.86
CA PRO A 31 4.05 8.95 -8.79
C PRO A 31 4.07 8.21 -7.44
N SER A 32 4.40 6.91 -7.45
CA SER A 32 4.44 6.11 -6.22
C SER A 32 5.64 6.42 -5.32
N PHE A 33 5.51 6.14 -4.03
CA PHE A 33 6.64 6.02 -3.13
C PHE A 33 6.52 4.76 -2.28
N VAL A 34 7.68 4.26 -1.85
CA VAL A 34 7.76 3.08 -1.00
C VAL A 34 8.85 3.26 0.04
N VAL A 35 8.65 2.60 1.18
CA VAL A 35 9.68 2.46 2.19
C VAL A 35 9.80 1.00 2.53
N GLN A 36 10.98 0.43 2.33
CA GLN A 36 11.25 -0.95 2.65
C GLN A 36 12.15 -1.01 3.88
N LYS A 37 11.71 -1.72 4.91
CA LYS A 37 12.56 -2.04 6.06
C LYS A 37 13.43 -3.22 5.68
N HIS A 38 14.75 -3.06 5.77
CA HIS A 38 15.70 -4.02 5.26
C HIS A 38 16.64 -4.52 6.37
N ASP A 39 16.44 -5.78 6.76
CA ASP A 39 17.28 -6.50 7.72
C ASP A 39 18.46 -7.17 6.99
N ALA A 40 19.43 -6.35 6.58
CA ALA A 40 20.68 -6.77 5.96
C ALA A 40 21.79 -6.91 7.02
N ARG A 41 23.06 -6.63 6.65
CA ARG A 41 24.17 -6.54 7.63
C ARG A 41 23.88 -5.56 8.78
N ARG A 42 23.15 -4.48 8.47
CA ARG A 42 22.61 -3.53 9.44
C ARG A 42 21.17 -3.25 9.06
N LEU A 43 20.30 -3.20 10.06
CA LEU A 43 18.92 -2.78 9.85
C LEU A 43 18.91 -1.34 9.33
N HIS A 44 18.24 -1.12 8.21
CA HIS A 44 18.02 0.21 7.63
C HIS A 44 16.66 0.25 6.92
N PHE A 45 16.30 1.42 6.40
CA PHE A 45 15.07 1.61 5.64
C PHE A 45 15.42 2.19 4.27
N ASP A 46 15.10 1.48 3.21
CA ASP A 46 15.23 1.98 1.86
C ASP A 46 14.01 2.85 1.53
N PHE A 47 14.21 4.16 1.46
CA PHE A 47 13.21 5.14 1.06
C PHE A 47 13.31 5.37 -0.44
N ARG A 48 12.18 5.27 -1.16
CA ARG A 48 12.17 5.37 -2.63
C ARG A 48 11.04 6.21 -3.18
N LEU A 49 11.35 7.05 -4.16
CA LEU A 49 10.40 7.88 -4.90
C LEU A 49 10.40 7.48 -6.39
N GLU A 50 9.23 7.17 -6.95
CA GLU A 50 9.08 6.96 -8.39
C GLU A 50 9.26 8.29 -9.14
N TRP A 51 10.19 8.32 -10.08
CA TRP A 51 10.35 9.45 -11.00
C TRP A 51 11.12 9.03 -12.26
N GLY A 52 10.63 9.42 -13.44
CA GLY A 52 11.30 9.13 -14.71
C GLY A 52 11.45 7.64 -15.02
N GLY A 53 10.47 6.82 -14.61
CA GLY A 53 10.41 5.37 -14.90
C GLY A 53 11.25 4.48 -13.98
N VAL A 54 11.83 5.05 -12.92
CA VAL A 54 12.65 4.36 -11.91
C VAL A 54 12.29 4.79 -10.49
N LEU A 55 12.79 4.07 -9.49
CA LEU A 55 12.73 4.42 -8.07
C LEU A 55 14.04 5.08 -7.63
N LEU A 56 14.01 6.40 -7.45
CA LEU A 56 15.04 7.15 -6.74
C LEU A 56 15.14 6.62 -5.32
N SER A 57 16.27 6.03 -4.95
CA SER A 57 16.45 5.29 -3.70
C SER A 57 17.51 5.90 -2.77
N TRP A 58 17.21 5.85 -1.46
CA TRP A 58 18.13 6.21 -0.38
C TRP A 58 18.00 5.22 0.79
N ALA A 59 19.14 4.79 1.34
CA ALA A 59 19.19 4.02 2.58
C ALA A 59 19.18 4.95 3.80
N VAL A 60 18.07 4.96 4.54
CA VAL A 60 17.85 5.72 5.77
C VAL A 60 18.25 4.85 6.97
N THR A 61 19.46 5.09 7.48
CA THR A 61 20.14 4.19 8.44
C THR A 61 19.38 3.96 9.75
N LYS A 62 18.75 5.00 10.30
CA LYS A 62 17.93 4.91 11.52
C LYS A 62 16.43 4.93 11.23
N GLY A 63 16.02 4.77 9.98
CA GLY A 63 14.63 4.90 9.55
C GLY A 63 14.07 6.33 9.61
N PRO A 64 12.87 6.55 9.05
CA PRO A 64 12.21 7.86 9.04
C PRO A 64 11.73 8.27 10.44
N SER A 65 11.67 9.59 10.67
CA SER A 65 11.13 10.17 11.89
C SER A 65 10.06 11.19 11.53
N ALA A 66 8.92 11.13 12.20
CA ALA A 66 7.88 12.15 12.09
C ALA A 66 8.15 13.37 12.99
N ASP A 67 9.31 13.45 13.65
CA ASP A 67 9.74 14.61 14.44
C ASP A 67 10.58 15.57 13.58
N PRO A 68 10.09 16.80 13.31
CA PRO A 68 10.81 17.78 12.48
C PRO A 68 12.17 18.21 13.02
N SER A 69 12.47 17.97 14.31
CA SER A 69 13.79 18.23 14.88
C SER A 69 14.84 17.19 14.47
N GLN A 70 14.40 16.04 13.96
CA GLN A 70 15.26 14.90 13.65
C GLN A 70 15.68 14.90 12.18
N LYS A 71 17.00 14.99 11.95
CA LYS A 71 17.60 14.90 10.61
C LYS A 71 18.12 13.48 10.40
N ARG A 72 17.44 12.68 9.58
CA ARG A 72 17.81 11.28 9.35
C ARG A 72 18.78 11.17 8.18
N LEU A 73 19.96 10.60 8.41
CA LEU A 73 20.92 10.32 7.35
C LEU A 73 20.33 9.32 6.34
N ALA A 74 20.23 9.77 5.09
CA ALA A 74 19.73 9.06 3.93
C ALA A 74 20.85 8.98 2.88
N VAL A 75 21.46 7.81 2.72
CA VAL A 75 22.57 7.61 1.79
C VAL A 75 22.00 7.26 0.42
N ARG A 76 22.33 8.02 -0.63
CA ARG A 76 21.85 7.72 -1.99
C ARG A 76 22.35 6.34 -2.43
N THR A 77 21.45 5.52 -2.95
CA THR A 77 21.76 4.21 -3.55
C THR A 77 21.40 4.22 -5.04
N GLU A 78 21.72 3.14 -5.77
CA GLU A 78 21.33 3.05 -7.17
C GLU A 78 19.81 3.10 -7.36
N ASP A 79 19.38 3.53 -8.55
CA ASP A 79 17.97 3.51 -8.90
C ASP A 79 17.47 2.08 -9.06
N HIS A 80 16.23 1.83 -8.68
CA HIS A 80 15.60 0.50 -8.76
C HIS A 80 14.47 0.51 -9.79
N PRO A 81 14.13 -0.64 -10.41
CA PRO A 81 12.96 -0.71 -11.27
C PRO A 81 11.68 -0.45 -10.45
N VAL A 82 10.65 0.14 -11.05
CA VAL A 82 9.38 0.44 -10.36
C VAL A 82 8.74 -0.82 -9.77
N SER A 83 8.88 -1.96 -10.45
CA SER A 83 8.43 -3.28 -9.97
C SER A 83 9.05 -3.69 -8.62
N TYR A 84 10.25 -3.20 -8.31
CA TYR A 84 10.92 -3.44 -7.02
C TYR A 84 10.14 -2.86 -5.84
N GLY A 85 9.31 -1.84 -6.06
CA GLY A 85 8.55 -1.20 -4.98
C GLY A 85 7.56 -2.13 -4.29
N ALA A 86 7.10 -3.18 -4.97
CA ALA A 86 6.21 -4.19 -4.39
C ALA A 86 6.97 -5.38 -3.77
N PHE A 87 8.30 -5.44 -3.90
CA PHE A 87 9.09 -6.56 -3.42
C PHE A 87 9.08 -6.65 -1.89
N GLU A 88 8.75 -7.84 -1.40
CA GLU A 88 8.82 -8.26 0.00
C GLU A 88 9.23 -9.73 0.04
N GLY A 89 10.34 -10.03 0.72
CA GLY A 89 10.95 -11.36 0.71
C GLY A 89 12.34 -11.38 1.31
N THR A 90 13.06 -12.48 1.12
CA THR A 90 14.43 -12.66 1.61
C THR A 90 15.36 -12.81 0.42
N ILE A 91 16.36 -11.93 0.33
CA ILE A 91 17.44 -11.97 -0.64
C ILE A 91 18.58 -12.81 -0.02
N PRO A 92 19.16 -13.79 -0.74
CA PRO A 92 20.27 -14.60 -0.25
C PRO A 92 21.42 -13.73 0.30
N ARG A 93 22.09 -14.17 1.38
CA ARG A 93 23.05 -13.32 2.11
C ARG A 93 24.28 -12.95 1.29
N GLU A 94 24.63 -13.80 0.35
CA GLU A 94 25.78 -13.69 -0.56
C GLU A 94 25.50 -12.71 -1.71
N GLN A 95 24.22 -12.42 -1.97
CA GLN A 95 23.79 -11.48 -3.01
C GLN A 95 23.93 -10.03 -2.53
N TYR A 96 24.04 -9.11 -3.49
CA TYR A 96 24.03 -7.69 -3.20
C TYR A 96 22.69 -7.30 -2.57
N GLY A 97 22.73 -6.64 -1.41
CA GLY A 97 21.51 -6.37 -0.65
C GLY A 97 20.95 -7.60 0.07
N GLY A 98 21.76 -8.64 0.32
CA GLY A 98 21.35 -9.82 1.08
C GLY A 98 20.76 -9.49 2.45
N GLY A 99 19.61 -10.09 2.75
CA GLY A 99 18.81 -9.77 3.91
C GLY A 99 17.31 -9.90 3.65
N THR A 100 16.50 -9.64 4.67
CA THR A 100 15.04 -9.66 4.52
C THR A 100 14.50 -8.26 4.31
N VAL A 101 13.68 -8.12 3.29
CA VAL A 101 13.03 -6.88 2.86
C VAL A 101 11.54 -6.97 3.20
N MET A 102 11.07 -6.02 4.01
CA MET A 102 9.65 -5.83 4.33
C MET A 102 9.15 -4.55 3.66
N LEU A 103 8.00 -4.60 2.99
CA LEU A 103 7.34 -3.38 2.53
C LEU A 103 6.72 -2.66 3.74
N TRP A 104 7.44 -1.67 4.25
CA TRP A 104 7.12 -1.00 5.50
C TRP A 104 6.18 0.19 5.29
N ASP A 105 6.27 0.93 4.19
CA ASP A 105 5.23 1.89 3.82
C ASP A 105 5.08 1.94 2.30
N SER A 106 3.92 2.37 1.85
CA SER A 106 3.61 2.50 0.43
C SER A 106 2.56 3.59 0.24
N GLY A 107 2.70 4.37 -0.81
CA GLY A 107 1.69 5.34 -1.21
C GLY A 107 2.10 6.06 -2.49
N TRP A 108 1.71 7.32 -2.58
CA TRP A 108 2.15 8.22 -3.65
C TRP A 108 2.72 9.50 -3.06
N TRP A 109 3.53 10.20 -3.85
CA TRP A 109 4.15 11.44 -3.45
C TRP A 109 3.80 12.58 -4.41
N GLU A 110 3.80 13.79 -3.89
CA GLU A 110 3.53 15.02 -4.61
C GLU A 110 4.80 15.88 -4.58
N PRO A 111 5.52 16.04 -5.71
CA PRO A 111 6.63 16.97 -5.76
C PRO A 111 6.12 18.42 -5.60
N LEU A 112 6.75 19.20 -4.72
CA LEU A 112 6.43 20.64 -4.56
C LEU A 112 7.24 21.52 -5.52
N HIS A 113 8.31 20.95 -6.11
CA HIS A 113 9.18 21.57 -7.11
C HIS A 113 9.60 20.52 -8.15
N ASP A 114 10.23 20.96 -9.24
CA ASP A 114 10.76 20.05 -10.26
C ASP A 114 11.74 19.01 -9.64
N PRO A 115 11.47 17.70 -9.75
CA PRO A 115 12.31 16.69 -9.12
C PRO A 115 13.69 16.52 -9.75
N ASP A 116 13.83 16.72 -11.05
CA ASP A 116 15.14 16.58 -11.71
C ASP A 116 16.07 17.70 -11.26
N GLU A 117 15.55 18.92 -11.20
CA GLU A 117 16.25 20.07 -10.63
C GLU A 117 16.55 19.87 -9.15
N GLY A 118 15.60 19.36 -8.36
CA GLY A 118 15.80 19.11 -6.94
C GLY A 118 16.88 18.06 -6.65
N VAL A 119 16.95 16.99 -7.44
CA VAL A 119 18.05 16.01 -7.36
C VAL A 119 19.39 16.66 -7.71
N ARG A 120 19.42 17.46 -8.78
CA ARG A 120 20.62 18.15 -9.25
C ARG A 120 21.15 19.16 -8.25
N GLN A 121 20.28 19.99 -7.69
CA GLN A 121 20.63 21.01 -6.69
C GLN A 121 20.90 20.41 -5.30
N GLY A 122 20.39 19.22 -5.01
CA GLY A 122 20.52 18.60 -3.70
C GLY A 122 19.41 18.97 -2.73
N LYS A 123 18.21 19.32 -3.21
CA LYS A 123 17.08 19.72 -2.39
C LYS A 123 15.75 19.29 -3.03
N LEU A 124 15.08 18.31 -2.43
CA LEU A 124 13.76 17.84 -2.82
C LEU A 124 12.77 18.16 -1.72
N HIS A 125 11.68 18.84 -2.05
CA HIS A 125 10.54 19.10 -1.17
C HIS A 125 9.32 18.40 -1.75
N PHE A 126 8.60 17.66 -0.92
CA PHE A 126 7.50 16.85 -1.37
C PHE A 126 6.50 16.55 -0.26
N ARG A 127 5.28 16.19 -0.65
CA ARG A 127 4.27 15.65 0.26
C ARG A 127 4.15 14.14 0.06
N LEU A 128 4.03 13.40 1.16
CA LEU A 128 3.77 11.96 1.14
C LEU A 128 2.32 11.67 1.50
N HIS A 129 1.74 10.72 0.78
CA HIS A 129 0.41 10.19 1.01
C HIS A 129 0.48 8.68 1.21
N GLY A 130 1.17 8.27 2.28
CA GLY A 130 1.35 6.87 2.67
C GLY A 130 0.35 6.39 3.71
N ALA A 131 0.42 5.09 3.97
CA ALA A 131 -0.30 4.50 5.09
C ALA A 131 0.32 4.90 6.44
N ARG A 132 1.62 5.25 6.47
CA ARG A 132 2.35 5.62 7.68
C ARG A 132 2.97 7.02 7.58
N MET A 133 3.76 7.28 6.55
CA MET A 133 4.37 8.57 6.29
C MET A 133 3.40 9.47 5.53
N GLN A 134 3.00 10.56 6.18
CA GLN A 134 2.06 11.55 5.64
C GLN A 134 2.63 12.97 5.79
N GLY A 135 2.07 13.91 5.04
CA GLY A 135 2.43 15.33 5.13
C GLY A 135 3.70 15.71 4.36
N GLY A 136 4.24 16.89 4.63
CA GLY A 136 5.44 17.45 4.00
C GLY A 136 6.74 16.85 4.53
N TRP A 137 7.68 16.64 3.62
CA TRP A 137 9.02 16.08 3.85
C TRP A 137 10.04 16.75 2.92
N ALA A 138 11.30 16.74 3.34
CA ALA A 138 12.42 17.21 2.54
C ALA A 138 13.57 16.20 2.53
N LEU A 139 14.23 16.10 1.38
CA LEU A 139 15.55 15.48 1.21
C LEU A 139 16.56 16.58 0.88
N VAL A 140 17.58 16.75 1.72
CA VAL A 140 18.62 17.78 1.54
C VAL A 140 20.00 17.13 1.48
N ARG A 141 20.72 17.29 0.37
CA ARG A 141 22.06 16.77 0.17
C ARG A 141 23.05 17.56 1.02
N MET A 142 23.90 16.83 1.74
CA MET A 142 24.98 17.42 2.52
C MET A 142 26.13 17.82 1.58
N ARG A 143 26.81 18.93 1.89
CA ARG A 143 28.08 19.25 1.23
C ARG A 143 29.12 18.23 1.68
N GLY A 144 29.71 17.51 0.72
CA GLY A 144 30.75 16.51 1.01
C GLY A 144 32.00 17.16 1.58
N LYS A 145 32.74 16.42 2.42
CA LYS A 145 34.11 16.78 2.83
C LYS A 145 35.09 15.95 1.98
N GLY A 146 35.73 16.56 0.98
CA GLY A 146 36.83 15.94 0.23
C GLY A 146 36.44 14.67 -0.58
N ARG A 147 37.31 13.65 -0.54
CA ARG A 147 37.31 12.39 -1.35
C ARG A 147 36.13 11.42 -1.09
N GLU A 148 35.07 11.82 -0.39
CA GLU A 148 33.92 10.92 -0.15
C GLU A 148 33.12 10.66 -1.44
N SER A 149 33.03 9.40 -1.84
CA SER A 149 32.28 8.96 -3.03
C SER A 149 30.77 8.79 -2.78
N ARG A 150 30.29 8.97 -1.55
CA ARG A 150 28.90 8.72 -1.16
C ARG A 150 28.10 10.02 -1.09
N GLU A 151 27.05 10.10 -1.90
CA GLU A 151 26.08 11.19 -1.82
C GLU A 151 25.21 11.04 -0.56
N ASN A 152 25.60 11.76 0.50
CA ASN A 152 24.88 11.80 1.77
C ASN A 152 23.77 12.85 1.75
N TRP A 153 22.55 12.45 2.10
CA TRP A 153 21.38 13.30 2.22
C TRP A 153 20.79 13.24 3.64
N LEU A 154 19.92 14.19 3.95
CA LEU A 154 19.13 14.22 5.17
C LEU A 154 17.65 14.16 4.80
N LEU A 155 16.94 13.15 5.29
CA LEU A 155 15.49 13.07 5.27
C LEU A 155 14.94 13.78 6.52
N ILE A 156 14.08 14.77 6.30
CA ILE A 156 13.59 15.68 7.34
C ILE A 156 12.07 15.81 7.20
N LYS A 157 11.34 15.65 8.30
CA LYS A 157 9.89 15.92 8.36
C LYS A 157 9.63 17.43 8.41
N GLU A 158 8.70 17.92 7.60
CA GLU A 158 8.25 19.32 7.71
C GLU A 158 7.28 19.51 8.89
N ARG A 159 7.18 20.75 9.39
CA ARG A 159 6.23 21.10 10.44
C ARG A 159 4.83 21.25 9.83
N ASP A 160 3.98 20.28 10.10
CA ASP A 160 2.58 20.24 9.67
C ASP A 160 1.74 19.41 10.65
N ASP A 161 0.47 19.18 10.32
CA ASP A 161 -0.50 18.45 11.14
C ASP A 161 -0.15 16.96 11.36
N PHE A 162 0.78 16.40 10.58
CA PHE A 162 1.25 15.01 10.70
C PHE A 162 2.56 14.89 11.48
N ALA A 163 3.17 16.01 11.86
CA ALA A 163 4.39 16.01 12.67
C ALA A 163 4.10 15.57 14.12
N THR A 164 5.05 14.85 14.71
CA THR A 164 4.99 14.39 16.11
C THR A 164 6.24 14.85 16.86
N ARG A 165 6.30 14.66 18.18
CA ARG A 165 7.52 14.89 18.99
C ARG A 165 8.29 13.60 19.31
N SER A 166 7.90 12.48 18.71
CA SER A 166 8.50 11.18 18.99
C SER A 166 9.59 10.86 17.97
N THR A 167 10.85 10.93 18.40
CA THR A 167 12.01 10.67 17.55
C THR A 167 11.89 9.37 16.75
N ASP A 168 11.57 8.24 17.40
CA ASP A 168 11.47 6.93 16.74
C ASP A 168 10.03 6.37 16.75
N GLY A 169 9.02 7.19 17.06
CA GLY A 169 7.64 6.71 17.23
C GLY A 169 7.13 5.96 16.01
N LEU A 170 7.41 6.47 14.82
CA LEU A 170 6.95 5.88 13.56
C LEU A 170 7.47 4.43 13.38
N ILE A 171 8.78 4.22 13.56
CA ILE A 171 9.41 2.90 13.36
C ILE A 171 9.17 1.93 14.53
N LYS A 172 8.87 2.43 15.74
CA LYS A 172 8.54 1.62 16.91
C LYS A 172 7.09 1.14 16.89
N THR A 173 6.17 1.99 16.44
CA THR A 173 4.74 1.66 16.32
C THR A 173 4.49 0.70 15.17
N HIS A 174 5.05 0.98 13.99
CA HIS A 174 4.76 0.20 12.80
C HIS A 174 5.82 -0.89 12.57
N ARG A 175 5.53 -2.12 13.02
CA ARG A 175 6.50 -3.23 13.03
C ARG A 175 6.26 -4.32 11.99
N THR A 176 5.18 -4.20 11.23
CA THR A 176 4.71 -5.18 10.26
C THR A 176 4.74 -4.63 8.85
N SER A 177 4.59 -5.50 7.85
CA SER A 177 4.37 -5.12 6.47
C SER A 177 3.08 -4.32 6.33
N VAL A 178 3.11 -3.28 5.51
CA VAL A 178 1.96 -2.44 5.23
C VAL A 178 0.93 -3.12 4.31
N THR A 179 1.35 -4.12 3.54
CA THR A 179 0.49 -4.85 2.59
C THR A 179 0.07 -6.20 3.12
N THR A 180 0.98 -6.95 3.74
CA THR A 180 0.72 -8.33 4.18
C THR A 180 0.46 -8.45 5.67
N GLY A 181 0.74 -7.41 6.46
CA GLY A 181 0.67 -7.48 7.92
C GLY A 181 1.73 -8.38 8.57
N ARG A 182 2.61 -9.04 7.80
CA ARG A 182 3.66 -9.92 8.32
C ARG A 182 4.71 -9.14 9.11
N ALA A 183 5.19 -9.71 10.22
CA ALA A 183 6.39 -9.24 10.90
C ALA A 183 7.67 -9.71 10.17
N MET A 184 8.82 -9.08 10.44
CA MET A 184 10.09 -9.38 9.74
C MET A 184 10.46 -10.87 9.83
N ARG A 185 10.33 -11.46 11.03
CA ARG A 185 10.58 -12.88 11.29
C ARG A 185 9.70 -13.84 10.46
N ALA A 186 8.46 -13.43 10.15
CA ALA A 186 7.55 -14.25 9.35
C ALA A 186 7.96 -14.22 7.87
N ILE A 187 8.41 -13.07 7.38
CA ILE A 187 8.98 -12.93 6.03
C ILE A 187 10.28 -13.73 5.92
N GLN A 188 11.15 -13.67 6.94
CA GLN A 188 12.39 -14.45 7.02
C GLN A 188 12.19 -15.95 6.87
N ARG A 189 11.16 -16.50 7.52
CA ARG A 189 10.80 -17.93 7.44
C ARG A 189 10.10 -18.31 6.13
N GLY A 190 9.71 -17.33 5.32
CA GLY A 190 8.88 -17.59 4.13
C GLY A 190 7.43 -17.91 4.47
N ASP A 191 6.93 -17.48 5.64
CA ASP A 191 5.53 -17.69 6.02
C ASP A 191 4.61 -17.06 4.96
N ALA A 192 3.54 -17.76 4.57
CA ALA A 192 2.55 -17.24 3.66
C ALA A 192 1.95 -15.92 4.19
N ALA A 193 1.83 -14.91 3.32
CA ALA A 193 1.21 -13.62 3.66
C ALA A 193 -0.24 -13.77 4.14
N PHE A 194 -0.98 -14.65 3.46
CA PHE A 194 -2.38 -14.94 3.72
C PHE A 194 -2.54 -16.47 3.70
N PRO A 195 -2.41 -17.16 4.85
CA PRO A 195 -2.60 -18.60 4.88
C PRO A 195 -4.07 -18.90 4.53
N PRO A 196 -4.33 -19.84 3.60
CA PRO A 196 -5.70 -20.18 3.24
C PRO A 196 -6.43 -20.79 4.44
N ALA A 197 -7.66 -20.36 4.68
CA ALA A 197 -8.54 -20.95 5.67
C ALA A 197 -9.23 -22.20 5.08
N PRO A 198 -9.47 -23.26 5.87
CA PRO A 198 -10.23 -24.41 5.40
C PRO A 198 -11.71 -24.04 5.25
N HIS A 199 -12.19 -23.96 4.01
CA HIS A 199 -13.59 -23.70 3.72
C HIS A 199 -14.40 -24.99 3.64
N ALA A 200 -15.33 -25.18 4.59
CA ALA A 200 -16.10 -26.42 4.73
C ALA A 200 -17.24 -26.60 3.72
N LYS A 201 -17.75 -25.52 3.11
CA LYS A 201 -18.91 -25.55 2.18
C LYS A 201 -18.49 -25.31 0.73
N PRO A 202 -19.26 -25.80 -0.27
CA PRO A 202 -18.94 -25.60 -1.69
C PRO A 202 -18.78 -24.13 -2.06
N LEU A 203 -17.92 -23.87 -3.06
CA LEU A 203 -17.79 -22.54 -3.65
C LEU A 203 -19.15 -22.03 -4.16
N PRO A 204 -19.67 -20.89 -3.67
CA PRO A 204 -20.93 -20.36 -4.14
C PRO A 204 -20.92 -20.07 -5.64
N ARG A 205 -22.00 -20.44 -6.33
CA ARG A 205 -22.24 -20.05 -7.72
C ARG A 205 -22.53 -18.55 -7.80
N PHE A 206 -22.27 -17.97 -8.96
CA PHE A 206 -22.64 -16.59 -9.27
C PHE A 206 -24.14 -16.33 -8.95
N ARG A 207 -24.40 -15.16 -8.35
CA ARG A 207 -25.74 -14.59 -8.17
C ARG A 207 -25.78 -13.22 -8.80
N LYS A 208 -26.95 -12.71 -9.18
CA LYS A 208 -27.06 -11.32 -9.65
C LYS A 208 -26.64 -10.38 -8.51
N LEU A 209 -25.87 -9.34 -8.84
CA LEU A 209 -25.42 -8.35 -7.88
C LEU A 209 -26.60 -7.60 -7.27
N GLN A 210 -26.44 -7.15 -6.03
CA GLN A 210 -27.37 -6.26 -5.36
C GLN A 210 -27.18 -4.85 -5.94
N LEU A 211 -27.85 -4.59 -7.06
CA LEU A 211 -27.80 -3.31 -7.75
C LEU A 211 -28.65 -2.28 -7.02
N ALA A 212 -28.15 -1.04 -6.99
CA ALA A 212 -28.89 0.11 -6.51
C ALA A 212 -30.07 0.44 -7.44
N THR A 213 -31.22 0.79 -6.87
CA THR A 213 -32.33 1.36 -7.64
C THR A 213 -32.04 2.82 -7.92
N LEU A 214 -32.11 3.23 -9.18
CA LEU A 214 -31.97 4.63 -9.59
C LEU A 214 -33.20 5.42 -9.14
N ARG A 215 -32.98 6.59 -8.55
CA ARG A 215 -34.01 7.47 -8.00
C ARG A 215 -33.52 8.92 -8.10
N ASP A 216 -34.44 9.86 -8.21
CA ASP A 216 -34.10 11.26 -8.52
C ASP A 216 -33.60 12.06 -7.32
N ALA A 217 -34.05 11.72 -6.11
CA ALA A 217 -33.67 12.39 -4.86
C ALA A 217 -33.25 11.38 -3.78
N PRO A 218 -32.25 11.73 -2.92
CA PRO A 218 -31.79 10.87 -1.85
C PRO A 218 -32.90 10.57 -0.84
N PRO A 219 -32.90 9.38 -0.22
CA PRO A 219 -33.85 9.07 0.83
C PRO A 219 -33.57 9.93 2.06
N GLU A 220 -34.63 10.38 2.73
CA GLU A 220 -34.56 11.19 3.95
C GLU A 220 -34.61 10.33 5.22
N GLY A 221 -34.12 10.89 6.34
CA GLY A 221 -34.23 10.30 7.68
C GLY A 221 -32.91 9.78 8.27
N GLU A 222 -32.84 9.72 9.59
CA GLU A 222 -31.63 9.37 10.36
C GLU A 222 -31.13 7.93 10.15
N VAL A 223 -31.94 7.09 9.50
CA VAL A 223 -31.61 5.71 9.16
C VAL A 223 -30.82 5.59 7.86
N TRP A 224 -30.45 6.70 7.21
CA TRP A 224 -29.67 6.70 5.97
C TRP A 224 -28.29 7.32 6.17
N GLN A 225 -27.27 6.65 5.64
CA GLN A 225 -25.91 7.18 5.59
C GLN A 225 -25.50 7.42 4.15
N HIS A 226 -24.86 8.56 3.90
CA HIS A 226 -24.36 8.94 2.58
C HIS A 226 -22.89 8.57 2.45
N GLU A 227 -22.56 7.91 1.34
CA GLU A 227 -21.19 7.52 1.02
C GLU A 227 -20.78 8.13 -0.32
N ALA A 228 -19.53 8.60 -0.40
CA ALA A 228 -18.93 9.01 -1.66
C ALA A 228 -18.94 7.84 -2.65
N LYS A 229 -19.42 8.10 -3.87
CA LYS A 229 -19.37 7.10 -4.94
C LYS A 229 -17.93 6.88 -5.40
N PHE A 230 -17.50 5.64 -5.30
CA PHE A 230 -16.32 5.15 -6.00
C PHE A 230 -16.69 4.74 -7.43
N ASP A 231 -15.72 4.75 -8.33
CA ASP A 231 -15.95 4.37 -9.74
C ASP A 231 -15.08 3.17 -10.06
N GLY A 232 -15.32 2.06 -9.36
CA GLY A 232 -14.61 0.80 -9.49
C GLY A 232 -15.32 -0.23 -10.37
N TYR A 233 -14.78 -1.45 -10.38
CA TYR A 233 -15.43 -2.60 -11.00
C TYR A 233 -16.28 -3.32 -9.95
N ARG A 234 -17.60 -3.39 -10.19
CA ARG A 234 -18.48 -4.22 -9.35
C ARG A 234 -18.18 -5.70 -9.63
N CYS A 235 -17.86 -6.44 -8.58
CA CYS A 235 -17.48 -7.84 -8.63
C CYS A 235 -18.08 -8.61 -7.45
N LEU A 236 -18.30 -9.91 -7.65
CA LEU A 236 -18.61 -10.85 -6.58
C LEU A 236 -17.36 -11.67 -6.25
N ILE A 237 -16.99 -11.75 -4.98
CA ILE A 237 -15.96 -12.67 -4.49
C ILE A 237 -16.66 -13.89 -3.90
N ALA A 238 -16.48 -15.03 -4.55
CA ALA A 238 -16.90 -16.32 -4.03
C ALA A 238 -15.72 -16.98 -3.31
N VAL A 239 -15.97 -17.41 -2.07
CA VAL A 239 -15.03 -18.11 -1.20
C VAL A 239 -15.68 -19.42 -0.78
N GLY A 240 -14.97 -20.53 -0.90
CA GLY A 240 -15.50 -21.84 -0.52
C GLY A 240 -14.52 -22.97 -0.84
N LYS A 241 -15.00 -24.22 -0.72
CA LYS A 241 -14.23 -25.41 -1.08
C LYS A 241 -13.80 -25.33 -2.54
N GLY A 242 -12.49 -25.45 -2.78
CA GLY A 242 -11.88 -25.28 -4.11
C GLY A 242 -11.28 -23.90 -4.37
N GLY A 243 -11.30 -22.99 -3.39
CA GLY A 243 -10.56 -21.72 -3.42
C GLY A 243 -11.44 -20.49 -3.57
N VAL A 244 -10.92 -19.49 -4.27
CA VAL A 244 -11.58 -18.20 -4.49
C VAL A 244 -11.84 -17.98 -5.97
N ARG A 245 -13.01 -17.43 -6.29
CA ARG A 245 -13.29 -16.88 -7.62
C ARG A 245 -13.81 -15.46 -7.53
N LEU A 246 -13.40 -14.62 -8.48
CA LEU A 246 -13.97 -13.30 -8.66
C LEU A 246 -14.83 -13.27 -9.93
N TYR A 247 -16.10 -12.92 -9.79
CA TYR A 247 -17.00 -12.77 -10.93
C TYR A 247 -17.25 -11.29 -11.24
N SER A 248 -17.22 -10.94 -12.53
CA SER A 248 -17.72 -9.65 -13.03
C SER A 248 -19.22 -9.47 -12.74
N ARG A 249 -19.73 -8.26 -12.97
CA ARG A 249 -21.17 -7.94 -12.93
C ARG A 249 -22.05 -8.94 -13.70
N ASN A 250 -21.53 -9.50 -14.80
CA ASN A 250 -22.27 -10.37 -15.70
C ASN A 250 -21.87 -11.85 -15.57
N GLY A 251 -21.17 -12.23 -14.50
CA GLY A 251 -20.83 -13.62 -14.20
C GLY A 251 -19.59 -14.19 -14.88
N LYS A 252 -18.85 -13.38 -15.68
CA LYS A 252 -17.54 -13.79 -16.21
C LYS A 252 -16.52 -13.94 -15.08
N ASP A 253 -15.72 -15.00 -15.12
CA ASP A 253 -14.60 -15.20 -14.20
C ASP A 253 -13.48 -14.19 -14.48
N TRP A 254 -13.11 -13.44 -13.45
CA TRP A 254 -12.09 -12.39 -13.42
C TRP A 254 -11.03 -12.69 -12.35
N SER A 255 -10.92 -13.95 -11.91
CA SER A 255 -9.92 -14.37 -10.92
C SER A 255 -8.49 -14.05 -11.39
N ASP A 256 -8.18 -14.23 -12.68
CA ASP A 256 -6.88 -13.85 -13.24
C ASP A 256 -6.68 -12.33 -13.25
N ARG A 257 -7.73 -11.58 -13.56
CA ARG A 257 -7.70 -10.11 -13.64
C ARG A 257 -7.46 -9.49 -12.27
N PHE A 258 -7.97 -10.11 -11.20
CA PHE A 258 -7.89 -9.60 -9.84
C PHE A 258 -7.24 -10.60 -8.88
N GLY A 259 -6.26 -11.37 -9.38
CA GLY A 259 -5.64 -12.48 -8.64
C GLY A 259 -4.99 -12.07 -7.33
N ALA A 260 -4.53 -10.81 -7.21
CA ALA A 260 -3.99 -10.25 -5.98
C ALA A 260 -5.01 -10.24 -4.81
N LEU A 261 -6.31 -10.33 -5.09
CA LEU A 261 -7.37 -10.43 -4.08
C LEU A 261 -7.65 -11.88 -3.64
N CYS A 262 -7.22 -12.88 -4.41
CA CYS A 262 -7.55 -14.28 -4.15
C CYS A 262 -6.94 -14.80 -2.84
N ALA A 263 -5.65 -14.56 -2.60
CA ALA A 263 -4.99 -15.02 -1.38
C ALA A 263 -5.56 -14.35 -0.10
N PRO A 264 -5.74 -13.02 -0.03
CA PRO A 264 -6.46 -12.38 1.07
C PRO A 264 -7.88 -12.92 1.26
N ALA A 265 -8.65 -13.10 0.18
CA ALA A 265 -10.02 -13.61 0.28
C ALA A 265 -10.07 -15.08 0.76
N ALA A 266 -9.09 -15.90 0.39
CA ALA A 266 -8.97 -17.30 0.85
C ALA A 266 -8.65 -17.40 2.34
N SER A 267 -8.12 -16.34 2.96
CA SER A 267 -7.82 -16.30 4.40
C SER A 267 -9.02 -15.90 5.27
N LEU A 268 -10.17 -15.61 4.66
CA LEU A 268 -11.38 -15.25 5.40
C LEU A 268 -11.90 -16.46 6.21
N ASP A 269 -12.05 -16.27 7.52
CA ASP A 269 -12.60 -17.28 8.42
C ASP A 269 -14.11 -17.46 8.19
N CYS A 270 -14.43 -18.32 7.22
CA CYS A 270 -15.81 -18.66 6.86
C CYS A 270 -15.89 -20.05 6.23
N ALA A 271 -17.05 -20.71 6.41
CA ALA A 271 -17.31 -21.99 5.75
C ALA A 271 -17.47 -21.83 4.21
N SER A 272 -18.11 -20.73 3.79
CA SER A 272 -18.23 -20.26 2.41
C SER A 272 -18.83 -18.85 2.43
N ALA A 273 -18.49 -17.99 1.48
CA ALA A 273 -19.07 -16.66 1.35
C ALA A 273 -19.25 -16.25 -0.11
N LEU A 274 -20.25 -15.41 -0.38
CA LEU A 274 -20.41 -14.69 -1.64
C LEU A 274 -20.53 -13.20 -1.32
N ILE A 275 -19.47 -12.46 -1.59
CA ILE A 275 -19.33 -11.06 -1.19
C ILE A 275 -19.56 -10.19 -2.42
N ASP A 276 -20.66 -9.43 -2.43
CA ASP A 276 -20.90 -8.40 -3.42
C ASP A 276 -20.12 -7.14 -3.05
N GLY A 277 -19.22 -6.70 -3.93
CA GLY A 277 -18.45 -5.51 -3.66
C GLY A 277 -17.98 -4.76 -4.89
N GLU A 278 -17.27 -3.68 -4.64
CA GLU A 278 -16.66 -2.85 -5.66
C GLU A 278 -15.15 -2.91 -5.51
N VAL A 279 -14.49 -3.46 -6.54
CA VAL A 279 -13.04 -3.48 -6.66
C VAL A 279 -12.60 -2.11 -7.13
N ILE A 280 -11.86 -1.41 -6.27
CA ILE A 280 -11.34 -0.07 -6.53
C ILE A 280 -9.82 -0.12 -6.45
N ALA A 281 -9.15 0.75 -7.22
CA ALA A 281 -7.77 1.12 -6.92
C ALA A 281 -7.80 2.15 -5.78
N GLY A 282 -7.10 1.88 -4.69
CA GLY A 282 -7.08 2.78 -3.54
C GLY A 282 -5.86 2.56 -2.65
N ASP A 283 -5.63 3.51 -1.75
CA ASP A 283 -4.45 3.58 -0.87
C ASP A 283 -4.76 3.19 0.58
N GLY A 284 -5.54 2.12 0.79
CA GLY A 284 -5.80 1.62 2.14
C GLY A 284 -6.65 2.56 3.02
N GLY A 285 -7.58 3.28 2.40
CA GLY A 285 -8.56 4.12 3.11
C GLY A 285 -9.32 5.11 2.23
N ARG A 286 -8.79 5.49 1.07
CA ARG A 286 -9.48 6.35 0.09
C ARG A 286 -9.54 5.65 -1.27
N GLY A 287 -10.76 5.38 -1.74
CA GLY A 287 -10.98 4.80 -3.07
C GLY A 287 -10.84 5.83 -4.19
N ARG A 288 -10.33 5.42 -5.35
CA ARG A 288 -10.27 6.25 -6.57
C ARG A 288 -11.21 5.74 -7.68
N ARG A 289 -11.49 6.61 -8.64
CA ARG A 289 -12.27 6.32 -9.86
C ARG A 289 -11.40 5.61 -10.91
N LEU A 290 -11.92 4.57 -11.57
CA LEU A 290 -11.24 3.70 -12.54
C LEU A 290 -11.63 3.97 -14.02
N ARG A 291 -12.10 5.16 -14.40
CA ARG A 291 -12.28 5.46 -15.83
C ARG A 291 -10.93 5.80 -16.46
N GLY A 292 -10.55 5.05 -17.51
CA GLY A 292 -9.32 5.28 -18.30
C GLY A 292 -8.05 4.56 -17.80
N ALA A 293 -7.99 4.14 -16.53
CA ALA A 293 -6.83 3.46 -15.93
C ALA A 293 -6.82 1.92 -16.10
N ALA A 294 -7.78 1.39 -16.87
CA ALA A 294 -7.94 -0.06 -17.09
C ALA A 294 -6.75 -0.70 -17.84
N ALA A 295 -5.95 0.08 -18.57
CA ALA A 295 -4.78 -0.44 -19.27
C ALA A 295 -3.49 -0.40 -18.41
N SER A 296 -3.39 0.53 -17.45
CA SER A 296 -2.17 0.77 -16.67
C SER A 296 -2.14 0.02 -15.33
N ALA A 297 -3.27 -0.13 -14.64
CA ALA A 297 -3.38 -0.99 -13.46
C ALA A 297 -3.27 -2.50 -13.82
N GLN A 298 -3.46 -2.83 -15.09
CA GLN A 298 -3.51 -4.18 -15.65
C GLN A 298 -2.12 -4.78 -15.93
N ARG A 299 -1.04 -3.99 -15.89
CA ARG A 299 0.32 -4.44 -16.29
C ARG A 299 1.42 -4.12 -15.30
N ARG A 300 1.12 -3.44 -14.19
CA ARG A 300 2.17 -2.86 -13.33
C ARG A 300 1.83 -3.16 -11.90
N GLY A 301 2.63 -4.00 -11.26
CA GLY A 301 2.63 -4.21 -9.81
C GLY A 301 3.09 -2.96 -9.04
N GLY A 302 2.49 -1.80 -9.33
CA GLY A 302 2.74 -0.54 -8.65
C GLY A 302 1.53 -0.13 -7.82
N ALA A 303 1.78 0.15 -6.54
CA ALA A 303 1.06 0.92 -5.50
C ALA A 303 -0.48 1.03 -5.42
N ASP A 304 -1.26 0.70 -6.44
CA ASP A 304 -2.72 0.65 -6.37
C ASP A 304 -3.14 -0.65 -5.69
N ARG A 305 -3.51 -0.56 -4.41
CA ARG A 305 -4.10 -1.70 -3.72
C ARG A 305 -5.51 -1.87 -4.26
N LEU A 306 -5.79 -3.07 -4.75
CA LEU A 306 -7.16 -3.49 -4.95
C LEU A 306 -7.79 -3.68 -3.58
N CYS A 307 -8.90 -3.01 -3.31
CA CYS A 307 -9.72 -3.29 -2.15
C CYS A 307 -11.17 -3.51 -2.59
N VAL A 308 -11.91 -4.25 -1.76
CA VAL A 308 -13.31 -4.58 -2.02
C VAL A 308 -14.13 -3.93 -0.93
N ARG A 309 -15.03 -3.03 -1.31
CA ARG A 309 -16.06 -2.53 -0.39
C ARG A 309 -17.32 -3.38 -0.52
N PRO A 310 -17.85 -3.96 0.57
CA PRO A 310 -19.14 -4.62 0.54
C PRO A 310 -20.24 -3.65 0.09
N ALA A 311 -21.15 -4.11 -0.74
CA ALA A 311 -22.31 -3.34 -1.16
C ALA A 311 -23.59 -3.96 -0.59
N GLY A 312 -24.29 -3.22 0.28
CA GLY A 312 -25.69 -3.49 0.62
C GLY A 312 -26.66 -2.83 -0.38
N PRO A 313 -27.99 -2.94 -0.18
CA PRO A 313 -28.97 -2.22 -0.99
C PRO A 313 -28.71 -0.71 -0.89
N ARG A 314 -28.52 -0.05 -2.05
CA ARG A 314 -28.16 1.37 -2.11
C ARG A 314 -29.18 2.17 -2.92
N TRP A 315 -29.35 3.43 -2.54
CA TRP A 315 -29.85 4.48 -3.42
C TRP A 315 -28.70 5.06 -4.26
N ARG A 316 -29.00 5.52 -5.48
CA ARG A 316 -28.05 6.24 -6.35
C ARG A 316 -28.72 7.46 -6.97
N GLY A 317 -28.14 8.63 -6.75
CA GLY A 317 -28.53 9.89 -7.39
C GLY A 317 -27.87 10.10 -8.75
N SER A 318 -28.48 10.97 -9.55
CA SER A 318 -27.99 11.43 -10.85
C SER A 318 -26.68 12.24 -10.74
N ASP A 319 -26.46 12.89 -9.61
CA ASP A 319 -25.25 13.64 -9.22
C ASP A 319 -24.07 12.75 -8.75
N GLY A 320 -24.31 11.44 -8.65
CA GLY A 320 -23.32 10.48 -8.22
C GLY A 320 -23.22 10.29 -6.71
N GLN A 321 -24.13 10.81 -5.89
CA GLN A 321 -24.22 10.43 -4.48
C GLN A 321 -24.83 9.03 -4.30
N THR A 322 -24.45 8.34 -3.22
CA THR A 322 -25.08 7.05 -2.84
C THR A 322 -25.46 7.05 -1.37
N ALA A 323 -26.60 6.43 -1.04
CA ALA A 323 -27.05 6.26 0.34
C ALA A 323 -27.29 4.78 0.64
N VAL A 324 -26.95 4.36 1.87
CA VAL A 324 -27.16 3.01 2.40
C VAL A 324 -27.99 3.05 3.68
N PRO A 325 -28.84 2.04 3.94
CA PRO A 325 -29.51 1.94 5.23
C PRO A 325 -28.47 1.80 6.36
N ALA A 326 -28.62 2.58 7.42
CA ALA A 326 -27.89 2.40 8.66
C ALA A 326 -28.20 1.01 9.20
N ALA A 327 -27.20 0.12 9.17
CA ALA A 327 -27.40 -1.26 9.60
C ALA A 327 -27.80 -1.31 11.08
N ARG A 328 -28.97 -1.89 11.40
CA ARG A 328 -29.23 -2.36 12.76
C ARG A 328 -28.36 -3.60 12.99
N GLY A 329 -27.22 -3.42 13.64
CA GLY A 329 -26.43 -4.52 14.23
C GLY A 329 -25.28 -5.10 13.40
N ALA A 330 -24.86 -4.51 12.29
CA ALA A 330 -23.59 -4.89 11.66
C ALA A 330 -22.45 -4.11 12.31
N ARG A 331 -21.75 -4.73 13.27
CA ARG A 331 -20.44 -4.22 13.68
C ARG A 331 -19.54 -4.27 12.46
N SER A 332 -18.99 -3.13 12.06
CA SER A 332 -17.81 -3.11 11.20
C SER A 332 -16.77 -4.01 11.85
N ALA A 333 -16.35 -5.06 11.15
CA ALA A 333 -15.17 -5.82 11.54
C ALA A 333 -13.96 -4.91 11.31
N ASP A 334 -13.70 -4.00 12.26
CA ASP A 334 -12.35 -3.49 12.47
C ASP A 334 -11.53 -4.66 12.99
N ALA A 335 -10.82 -5.31 12.07
CA ALA A 335 -9.73 -6.21 12.42
C ALA A 335 -8.53 -5.35 12.87
N GLY A 336 -8.67 -4.76 14.06
CA GLY A 336 -7.57 -4.17 14.84
C GLY A 336 -7.40 -4.95 16.14
N PRO A 337 -6.17 -5.10 16.67
CA PRO A 337 -5.97 -5.81 17.92
C PRO A 337 -6.62 -5.02 19.06
N ALA A 338 -7.62 -5.63 19.70
CA ALA A 338 -8.23 -5.08 20.90
C ALA A 338 -7.17 -5.04 22.03
N ALA A 339 -6.76 -3.85 22.44
CA ALA A 339 -6.02 -3.67 23.68
C ALA A 339 -6.96 -3.92 24.88
N PRO A 340 -6.53 -4.66 25.92
CA PRO A 340 -7.34 -4.85 27.11
C PRO A 340 -7.50 -3.51 27.85
N ARG A 341 -8.75 -3.13 28.12
CA ARG A 341 -9.06 -1.99 28.99
C ARG A 341 -8.70 -2.35 30.44
N PRO A 342 -8.05 -1.46 31.21
CA PRO A 342 -7.89 -1.65 32.65
C PRO A 342 -9.25 -1.51 33.36
N PRO A 343 -9.47 -2.20 34.49
CA PRO A 343 -10.70 -2.11 35.25
C PRO A 343 -10.87 -0.71 35.84
N SER A 344 -12.08 -0.15 35.68
CA SER A 344 -12.53 1.09 36.28
C SER A 344 -12.64 0.94 37.80
N ALA A 345 -11.88 1.73 38.54
CA ALA A 345 -12.12 1.95 39.96
C ALA A 345 -13.45 2.71 40.14
N GLN A 346 -14.37 2.17 40.94
CA GLN A 346 -15.54 2.90 41.41
C GLN A 346 -15.12 3.94 42.47
N PRO A 347 -15.74 5.13 42.51
CA PRO A 347 -15.61 6.03 43.63
C PRO A 347 -16.66 5.68 44.70
N GLY A 348 -16.24 5.48 45.95
CA GLY A 348 -17.18 5.28 47.06
C GLY A 348 -16.51 5.15 48.42
N ALA A 349 -16.73 6.19 49.24
CA ALA A 349 -16.55 6.35 50.69
C ALA A 349 -15.12 6.37 51.26
#